data_AF-A0A351Q3J0-F1
#
_entry.id   AF-A0A351Q3J0-F1
#
_cell.length_a   1.000
_cell.length_b   1.000
_cell.length_c   1.000
_cell.angle_alpha   90.00
_cell.angle_beta   90.00
_cell.angle_gamma   90.00
#
_symmetry.space_group_name_H-M   'P 1'
#
loop_
_entity.id
_entity.type
_entity.pdbx_description
1 polymer ?
#
loop_
_entity_poly.entity_id
_entity_poly.type
_entity_poly.pdbx_seq_one_letter_code
_entity_poly.pdbx_strand_id
1 'polypeptide(L)'
;MTQHAIKPVDHSVLSAWLQGRTFADLKSQYDREGYLVFEKVMDAAEIERVRDALQPYLNKPGRNNFEGYKSHRVYSLLAKSPEVFSDMVSHPLALAFAEADLGDSCLLTSLLAINLQPGETVQPWHHDDFDIFVPRPRPAYGLSSFWAIDETTAENGATEIIPGSHLWGAEDQPGGLLSNFETVSQDVTV
;
A
#
# COMPACT_ATOMS: atom_id res chain seq x y z
N MET A 1 -3.02 19.70 30.79
CA MET A 1 -3.04 18.81 29.61
C MET A 1 -1.63 18.28 29.44
N THR A 2 -1.43 16.97 29.57
CA THR A 2 -0.12 16.35 29.35
C THR A 2 0.09 16.26 27.84
N GLN A 3 1.00 17.07 27.30
CA GLN A 3 1.39 17.00 25.90
C GLN A 3 2.08 15.65 25.69
N HIS A 4 1.38 14.71 25.05
CA HIS A 4 2.00 13.44 24.63
C HIS A 4 2.87 13.76 23.42
N ALA A 5 4.18 13.82 23.62
CA ALA A 5 5.12 13.98 22.52
C ALA A 5 5.12 12.70 21.68
N ILE A 6 4.82 12.84 20.38
CA ILE A 6 5.02 11.76 19.42
C ILE A 6 6.51 11.53 19.31
N LYS A 7 6.93 10.26 19.39
CA LYS A 7 8.32 9.87 19.19
C LYS A 7 8.43 9.27 17.79
N PRO A 8 9.20 9.89 16.88
CA PRO A 8 9.41 9.32 15.56
C PRO A 8 10.15 7.99 15.65
N VAL A 9 10.07 7.20 14.59
CA VAL A 9 10.75 5.91 14.48
C VAL A 9 12.25 6.09 14.59
N ASP A 10 12.87 5.35 15.51
CA ASP A 10 14.32 5.20 15.54
C ASP A 10 14.77 4.28 14.40
N HIS A 11 15.37 4.86 13.35
CA HIS A 11 15.79 4.10 12.17
C HIS A 11 16.81 2.99 12.46
N SER A 12 17.46 2.97 13.63
CA SER A 12 18.37 1.88 14.00
C SER A 12 17.65 0.53 14.17
N VAL A 13 16.36 0.55 14.52
CA VAL A 13 15.53 -0.66 14.68
C VAL A 13 15.21 -1.32 13.34
N LEU A 14 15.44 -0.62 12.21
CA LEU A 14 15.13 -1.13 10.88
C LEU A 14 16.22 -2.04 10.31
N SER A 15 17.37 -2.12 10.97
CA SER A 15 18.59 -2.79 10.47
C SER A 15 18.37 -4.21 9.94
N ALA A 16 17.40 -4.94 10.51
CA ALA A 16 17.02 -6.28 10.06
C ALA A 16 16.53 -6.32 8.59
N TRP A 17 15.93 -5.24 8.09
CA TRP A 17 15.33 -5.17 6.75
C TRP A 17 16.14 -4.34 5.75
N LEU A 18 17.12 -3.53 6.21
CA LEU A 18 17.88 -2.65 5.31
C LEU A 18 18.99 -3.37 4.52
N GLN A 19 19.24 -4.66 4.80
CA GLN A 19 20.23 -5.49 4.09
C GLN A 19 21.63 -4.84 4.00
N GLY A 20 22.07 -4.18 5.07
CA GLY A 20 23.38 -3.50 5.14
C GLY A 20 23.41 -2.09 4.52
N ARG A 21 22.29 -1.59 3.99
CA ARG A 21 22.14 -0.19 3.56
C ARG A 21 21.66 0.70 4.70
N THR A 22 21.82 2.01 4.54
CA THR A 22 21.23 2.97 5.46
C THR A 22 19.78 3.29 5.08
N PHE A 23 19.01 3.81 6.03
CA PHE A 23 17.69 4.35 5.73
C PHE A 23 17.77 5.44 4.65
N ALA A 24 18.78 6.31 4.71
CA ALA A 24 18.97 7.38 3.72
C ALA A 24 19.18 6.84 2.30
N ASP A 25 19.92 5.73 2.14
CA ASP A 25 20.11 5.10 0.84
C ASP A 25 18.80 4.58 0.26
N LEU A 26 17.99 3.92 1.11
CA LEU A 26 16.69 3.37 0.70
C LEU A 26 15.68 4.49 0.44
N LYS A 27 15.63 5.51 1.28
CA LYS A 27 14.79 6.70 1.06
C LYS A 27 15.14 7.39 -0.25
N SER A 28 16.43 7.54 -0.56
CA SER A 28 16.87 8.10 -1.84
C SER A 28 16.43 7.25 -3.04
N GLN A 29 16.41 5.92 -2.91
CA GLN A 29 15.86 5.05 -3.95
C GLN A 29 14.35 5.22 -4.09
N TYR A 30 13.63 5.16 -2.97
CA TYR A 30 12.18 5.37 -2.91
C TYR A 30 11.78 6.71 -3.54
N ASP A 31 12.54 7.79 -3.29
CA ASP A 31 12.26 9.11 -3.87
C ASP A 31 12.38 9.15 -5.40
N ARG A 32 13.25 8.30 -5.97
CA ARG A 32 13.43 8.18 -7.42
C ARG A 32 12.43 7.21 -8.06
N GLU A 33 12.16 6.09 -7.39
CA GLU A 33 11.42 4.95 -7.96
C GLU A 33 9.94 4.94 -7.57
N GLY A 34 9.57 5.59 -6.46
CA GLY A 34 8.20 5.67 -5.96
C GLY A 34 7.75 4.46 -5.14
N TYR A 35 8.59 3.43 -5.03
CA TYR A 35 8.31 2.22 -4.26
C TYR A 35 9.59 1.55 -3.77
N LEU A 36 9.44 0.64 -2.80
CA LEU A 36 10.45 -0.31 -2.36
C LEU A 36 9.78 -1.65 -2.07
N VAL A 37 10.55 -2.73 -2.17
CA VAL A 37 10.11 -4.07 -1.78
C VAL A 37 11.02 -4.57 -0.66
N PHE A 38 10.41 -5.00 0.44
CA PHE A 38 11.11 -5.61 1.57
C PHE A 38 10.66 -7.06 1.71
N GLU A 39 11.61 -7.98 1.60
CA GLU A 39 11.33 -9.41 1.72
C GLU A 39 11.38 -9.85 3.18
N LYS A 40 10.55 -10.86 3.52
CA LYS A 40 10.59 -11.55 4.82
C LYS A 40 10.45 -10.61 6.02
N VAL A 41 9.56 -9.62 5.88
CA VAL A 41 9.22 -8.70 6.98
C VAL A 41 8.47 -9.43 8.09
N MET A 42 7.61 -10.38 7.72
CA MET A 42 6.89 -11.26 8.63
C MET A 42 7.42 -12.70 8.53
N ASP A 43 7.49 -13.38 9.66
CA ASP A 43 7.75 -14.81 9.73
C ASP A 43 6.49 -15.64 9.42
N ALA A 44 6.66 -16.95 9.28
CA ALA A 44 5.55 -17.84 8.93
C ALA A 44 4.42 -17.83 9.99
N ALA A 45 4.75 -17.68 11.28
CA ALA A 45 3.76 -17.66 12.33
C ALA A 45 2.98 -16.33 12.36
N GLU A 46 3.62 -15.21 12.04
CA GLU A 46 2.98 -13.91 11.82
C GLU A 46 2.00 -13.97 10.65
N ILE A 47 2.43 -14.54 9.52
CA ILE A 47 1.57 -14.69 8.35
C ILE A 47 0.34 -15.56 8.67
N GLU A 48 0.51 -16.71 9.35
CA GLU A 48 -0.63 -17.56 9.75
C GLU A 48 -1.59 -16.81 10.68
N ARG A 49 -1.09 -16.02 11.64
CA ARG A 49 -1.97 -15.20 12.49
C ARG A 49 -2.82 -14.22 11.69
N VAL A 50 -2.26 -13.61 10.64
CA VAL A 50 -3.00 -12.73 9.74
C VAL A 50 -4.05 -13.51 8.95
N ARG A 51 -3.71 -14.67 8.40
CA ARG A 51 -4.66 -15.53 7.67
C ARG A 51 -5.84 -15.93 8.55
N ASP A 52 -5.57 -16.43 9.76
CA ASP A 52 -6.59 -16.84 10.72
C ASP A 52 -7.53 -15.68 11.09
N ALA A 53 -6.98 -14.49 11.32
CA ALA A 53 -7.77 -13.29 11.63
C ALA A 53 -8.64 -12.82 10.46
N LEU A 54 -8.20 -13.05 9.21
CA LEU A 54 -8.97 -12.69 8.01
C LEU A 54 -10.05 -13.72 7.66
N GLN A 55 -9.80 -15.00 7.94
CA GLN A 55 -10.62 -16.12 7.46
C GLN A 55 -12.14 -15.95 7.65
N PRO A 56 -12.66 -15.46 8.79
CA PRO A 56 -14.11 -15.29 8.98
C PRO A 56 -14.75 -14.23 8.06
N TYR A 57 -13.95 -13.35 7.45
CA TYR A 57 -14.42 -12.16 6.74
C TYR A 57 -14.22 -12.22 5.22
N LEU A 58 -13.55 -13.26 4.71
CA LEU A 58 -13.27 -13.46 3.28
C LEU A 58 -14.48 -14.02 2.52
N ASN A 59 -15.59 -13.28 2.50
CA ASN A 59 -16.86 -13.75 1.94
C ASN A 59 -17.68 -12.69 1.18
N LYS A 60 -17.18 -11.46 1.06
CA LYS A 60 -17.88 -10.37 0.37
C LYS A 60 -17.09 -9.92 -0.84
N PRO A 61 -17.63 -10.07 -2.07
CA PRO A 61 -16.96 -9.58 -3.27
C PRO A 61 -16.92 -8.05 -3.29
N GLY A 62 -16.02 -7.50 -4.11
CA GLY A 62 -15.98 -6.08 -4.43
C GLY A 62 -17.22 -5.61 -5.17
N ARG A 63 -17.44 -4.30 -5.14
CA ARG A 63 -18.71 -3.67 -5.54
C ARG A 63 -18.66 -2.99 -6.91
N ASN A 64 -17.47 -2.82 -7.48
CA ASN A 64 -17.24 -2.11 -8.73
C ASN A 64 -15.98 -2.65 -9.43
N ASN A 65 -15.66 -2.09 -10.61
CA ASN A 65 -14.51 -2.50 -11.41
C ASN A 65 -13.15 -2.31 -10.71
N PHE A 66 -13.04 -1.31 -9.83
CA PHE A 66 -11.82 -1.08 -9.05
C PHE A 66 -11.69 -2.11 -7.93
N GLU A 67 -12.76 -2.36 -7.18
CA GLU A 67 -12.75 -3.34 -6.10
C GLU A 67 -12.67 -4.78 -6.62
N GLY A 68 -13.11 -5.05 -7.84
CA GLY A 68 -13.10 -6.37 -8.44
C GLY A 68 -14.28 -7.23 -7.98
N TYR A 69 -15.09 -7.70 -8.93
CA TYR A 69 -16.28 -8.51 -8.62
C TYR A 69 -15.92 -9.95 -8.18
N LYS A 70 -14.67 -10.36 -8.35
CA LYS A 70 -14.11 -11.65 -7.88
C LYS A 70 -12.95 -11.41 -6.92
N SER A 71 -13.10 -10.40 -6.07
CA SER A 71 -12.14 -10.08 -5.04
C SER A 71 -12.88 -9.95 -3.72
N HIS A 72 -12.43 -10.67 -2.69
CA HIS A 72 -12.93 -10.39 -1.36
C HIS A 72 -12.27 -9.12 -0.82
N ARG A 73 -13.10 -8.20 -0.31
CA ARG A 73 -12.67 -6.92 0.27
C ARG A 73 -13.05 -6.87 1.74
N VAL A 74 -12.07 -6.83 2.62
CA VAL A 74 -12.28 -6.78 4.07
C VAL A 74 -11.83 -5.44 4.62
N TYR A 75 -12.79 -4.61 5.01
CA TYR A 75 -12.52 -3.27 5.56
C TYR A 75 -12.50 -3.28 7.10
N SER A 76 -11.99 -2.20 7.69
CA SER A 76 -12.00 -1.98 9.14
C SER A 76 -11.31 -3.12 9.90
N LEU A 77 -10.12 -3.51 9.45
CA LEU A 77 -9.38 -4.65 10.02
C LEU A 77 -9.09 -4.45 11.53
N LEU A 78 -8.73 -3.23 11.95
CA LEU A 78 -8.54 -2.91 13.38
C LEU A 78 -9.79 -3.15 14.24
N ALA A 79 -11.00 -3.07 13.69
CA ALA A 79 -12.23 -3.36 14.43
C ALA A 79 -12.53 -4.87 14.51
N LYS A 80 -11.85 -5.68 13.70
CA LYS A 80 -12.05 -7.14 13.61
C LYS A 80 -11.10 -7.91 14.49
N SER A 81 -9.82 -7.54 14.45
CA SER A 81 -8.76 -8.15 15.26
C SER A 81 -7.67 -7.09 15.53
N PRO A 82 -7.93 -6.16 16.47
CA PRO A 82 -6.96 -5.10 16.79
C PRO A 82 -5.61 -5.68 17.21
N GLU A 83 -5.60 -6.82 17.90
CA GLU A 83 -4.40 -7.52 18.38
C GLU A 83 -3.51 -8.11 17.28
N VAL A 84 -4.02 -8.29 16.06
CA VAL A 84 -3.23 -8.74 14.90
C VAL A 84 -2.86 -7.56 14.01
N PHE A 85 -3.84 -6.72 13.70
CA PHE A 85 -3.67 -5.68 12.68
C PHE A 85 -3.01 -4.39 13.21
N SER A 86 -2.96 -4.17 14.53
CA SER A 86 -2.23 -3.02 15.10
C SER A 86 -0.74 -3.09 14.80
N ASP A 87 -0.16 -4.29 14.81
CA ASP A 87 1.27 -4.49 14.62
C ASP A 87 1.69 -4.14 13.20
N MET A 88 0.83 -4.43 12.21
CA MET A 88 1.05 -4.06 10.81
C MET A 88 0.99 -2.53 10.62
N VAL A 89 -0.01 -1.86 11.21
CA VAL A 89 -0.17 -0.40 11.11
C VAL A 89 0.98 0.34 11.78
N SER A 90 1.45 -0.18 12.91
CA SER A 90 2.52 0.44 13.70
C SER A 90 3.91 -0.11 13.37
N HIS A 91 4.03 -0.91 12.31
CA HIS A 91 5.30 -1.54 11.98
C HIS A 91 6.35 -0.46 11.65
N PRO A 92 7.54 -0.49 12.28
CA PRO A 92 8.51 0.59 12.20
C PRO A 92 9.00 0.83 10.76
N LEU A 93 9.05 -0.22 9.95
CA LEU A 93 9.43 -0.10 8.53
C LEU A 93 8.44 0.74 7.72
N ALA A 94 7.13 0.56 7.92
CA ALA A 94 6.14 1.37 7.21
C ALA A 94 6.10 2.80 7.76
N LEU A 95 6.11 2.94 9.09
CA LEU A 95 6.08 4.25 9.76
C LEU A 95 7.30 5.11 9.42
N ALA A 96 8.52 4.56 9.34
CA ALA A 96 9.70 5.36 9.04
C ALA A 96 9.62 6.10 7.69
N PHE A 97 9.05 5.46 6.67
CA PHE A 97 8.84 6.11 5.37
C PHE A 97 7.63 7.05 5.40
N ALA A 98 6.53 6.67 6.08
CA ALA A 98 5.37 7.54 6.22
C ALA A 98 5.69 8.83 6.99
N GLU A 99 6.43 8.76 8.09
CA GLU A 99 6.90 9.91 8.86
C GLU A 99 7.86 10.79 8.05
N ALA A 100 8.74 10.18 7.25
CA ALA A 100 9.66 10.94 6.40
C ALA A 100 8.95 11.75 5.29
N ASP A 101 7.82 11.26 4.78
CA ASP A 101 7.06 11.94 3.71
C ASP A 101 5.94 12.85 4.24
N LEU A 102 5.23 12.41 5.28
CA LEU A 102 3.99 13.03 5.76
C LEU A 102 4.15 13.71 7.14
N GLY A 103 5.30 13.52 7.79
CA GLY A 103 5.63 14.02 9.13
C GLY A 103 5.23 13.09 10.26
N ASP A 104 5.81 13.31 11.44
CA ASP A 104 5.67 12.49 12.65
C ASP A 104 4.20 12.31 13.11
N SER A 105 3.30 13.21 12.73
CA SER A 105 1.88 13.16 13.07
C SER A 105 1.00 12.60 11.94
N CYS A 106 1.56 11.77 11.06
CA CYS A 106 0.79 11.11 10.01
C CYS A 106 -0.36 10.26 10.59
N LEU A 107 -1.43 10.11 9.82
CA LEU A 107 -2.63 9.40 10.25
C LEU A 107 -2.89 8.20 9.37
N LEU A 108 -3.37 7.11 9.97
CA LEU A 108 -3.89 5.97 9.23
C LEU A 108 -5.18 6.40 8.51
N THR A 109 -5.15 6.39 7.18
CA THR A 109 -6.31 6.70 6.34
C THR A 109 -7.23 5.50 6.17
N SER A 110 -6.67 4.33 5.88
CA SER A 110 -7.41 3.09 5.69
C SER A 110 -6.55 1.86 5.98
N LEU A 111 -7.20 0.78 6.41
CA LEU A 111 -6.60 -0.54 6.56
C LEU A 111 -7.62 -1.60 6.14
N LEU A 112 -7.29 -2.31 5.06
CA LEU A 112 -8.15 -3.29 4.43
C LEU A 112 -7.34 -4.46 3.87
N ALA A 113 -7.99 -5.61 3.72
CA ALA A 113 -7.43 -6.76 3.03
C ALA A 113 -8.11 -6.97 1.68
N ILE A 114 -7.30 -7.39 0.72
CA ILE A 114 -7.69 -7.75 -0.64
C ILE A 114 -7.32 -9.21 -0.84
N ASN A 115 -8.30 -10.02 -1.21
CA ASN A 115 -8.07 -11.42 -1.58
C ASN A 115 -8.65 -11.65 -2.98
N LEU A 116 -7.76 -11.72 -3.97
CA LEU A 116 -8.11 -11.97 -5.37
C LEU A 116 -8.55 -13.43 -5.53
N GLN A 117 -9.66 -13.64 -6.24
CA GLN A 117 -10.12 -14.98 -6.61
C GLN A 117 -9.80 -15.26 -8.08
N PRO A 118 -9.71 -16.55 -8.47
CA PRO A 118 -9.42 -16.92 -9.86
C PRO A 118 -10.35 -16.25 -10.89
N GLY A 119 -9.74 -15.71 -11.94
CA GLY A 119 -10.44 -15.07 -13.05
C GLY A 119 -10.97 -13.66 -12.74
N GLU A 120 -10.41 -13.00 -11.73
CA GLU A 120 -10.55 -11.55 -11.51
C GLU A 120 -9.90 -10.74 -12.65
N THR A 121 -10.36 -9.50 -12.83
CA THR A 121 -9.84 -8.58 -13.85
C THR A 121 -8.72 -7.69 -13.32
N VAL A 122 -7.85 -7.22 -14.22
CA VAL A 122 -6.81 -6.23 -13.92
C VAL A 122 -7.46 -4.90 -13.52
N GLN A 123 -6.94 -4.27 -12.46
CA GLN A 123 -7.35 -2.92 -12.08
C GLN A 123 -6.81 -1.90 -13.11
N PRO A 124 -7.58 -0.86 -13.48
CA PRO A 124 -7.06 0.21 -14.32
C PRO A 124 -5.85 0.90 -13.68
N TRP A 125 -4.96 1.47 -14.50
CA TRP A 125 -3.88 2.32 -13.99
C TRP A 125 -4.46 3.47 -13.17
N HIS A 126 -3.90 3.65 -11.97
CA HIS A 126 -4.36 4.67 -11.03
C HIS A 126 -3.21 5.05 -10.10
N HIS A 127 -3.45 6.12 -9.35
CA HIS A 127 -2.71 6.47 -8.16
C HIS A 127 -3.70 6.55 -7.00
N ASP A 128 -3.31 6.12 -5.80
CA ASP A 128 -4.24 5.96 -4.66
C ASP A 128 -4.87 7.29 -4.21
N ASP A 129 -4.24 8.42 -4.54
CA ASP A 129 -4.71 9.76 -4.20
C ASP A 129 -5.42 10.47 -5.37
N PHE A 130 -6.11 9.72 -6.24
CA PHE A 130 -6.86 10.24 -7.39
C PHE A 130 -7.98 11.22 -7.01
N ASP A 131 -8.50 11.14 -5.79
CA ASP A 131 -9.48 12.09 -5.25
C ASP A 131 -8.86 13.39 -4.68
N ILE A 132 -7.54 13.57 -4.80
CA ILE A 132 -6.85 14.82 -4.41
C ILE A 132 -6.64 15.72 -5.62
N PHE A 133 -7.43 16.78 -5.71
CA PHE A 133 -7.46 17.74 -6.82
C PHE A 133 -6.34 18.80 -6.81
N VAL A 134 -5.20 18.49 -6.20
CA VAL A 134 -3.99 19.32 -6.30
C VAL A 134 -3.21 18.87 -7.54
N PRO A 135 -2.81 19.77 -8.45
CA PRO A 135 -2.09 19.38 -9.67
C PRO A 135 -0.78 18.67 -9.40
N ARG A 136 -0.45 17.64 -10.20
CA ARG A 136 0.87 16.99 -10.22
C ARG A 136 1.80 17.69 -11.23
N PRO A 137 3.14 17.64 -11.06
CA PRO A 137 3.87 16.99 -9.96
C PRO A 137 3.71 17.74 -8.63
N ARG A 138 3.58 16.98 -7.54
CA ARG A 138 3.37 17.50 -6.17
C ARG A 138 3.92 16.52 -5.13
N PRO A 139 4.17 16.96 -3.89
CA PRO A 139 4.46 16.06 -2.78
C PRO A 139 3.36 15.00 -2.58
N ALA A 140 3.74 13.87 -1.97
CA ALA A 140 2.80 12.83 -1.59
C ALA A 140 1.85 13.32 -0.49
N TYR A 141 0.59 12.90 -0.57
CA TYR A 141 -0.42 13.13 0.48
C TYR A 141 -0.77 11.84 1.24
N GLY A 142 -0.22 10.72 0.81
CA GLY A 142 -0.39 9.41 1.42
C GLY A 142 0.73 8.48 1.01
N LEU A 143 0.91 7.43 1.80
CA LEU A 143 1.80 6.32 1.53
C LEU A 143 1.01 5.03 1.76
N SER A 144 1.07 4.12 0.80
CA SER A 144 0.46 2.79 0.90
C SER A 144 1.53 1.77 1.24
N SER A 145 1.27 0.94 2.25
CA SER A 145 2.09 -0.24 2.55
C SER A 145 1.31 -1.50 2.16
N PHE A 146 1.87 -2.26 1.23
CA PHE A 146 1.28 -3.52 0.77
C PHE A 146 1.95 -4.69 1.49
N TRP A 147 1.13 -5.48 2.18
CA TRP A 147 1.56 -6.65 2.94
C TRP A 147 1.15 -7.90 2.19
N ALA A 148 2.11 -8.57 1.55
CA ALA A 148 1.89 -9.86 0.90
C ALA A 148 1.71 -10.95 1.97
N ILE A 149 0.46 -11.41 2.16
CA ILE A 149 0.13 -12.49 3.10
C ILE A 149 0.27 -13.86 2.43
N ASP A 150 0.15 -13.90 1.10
CA ASP A 150 0.43 -15.08 0.27
C ASP A 150 1.50 -14.74 -0.76
N GLU A 151 2.05 -15.76 -1.41
CA GLU A 151 2.98 -15.57 -2.52
C GLU A 151 2.33 -14.73 -3.61
N THR A 152 2.96 -13.64 -4.03
CA THR A 152 2.48 -12.77 -5.11
C THR A 152 3.30 -13.02 -6.37
N THR A 153 2.66 -13.53 -7.42
CA THR A 153 3.27 -13.89 -8.69
C THR A 153 2.57 -13.20 -9.86
N ALA A 154 3.22 -13.17 -11.01
CA ALA A 154 2.62 -12.62 -12.23
C ALA A 154 1.31 -13.35 -12.61
N GLU A 155 1.16 -14.63 -12.25
CA GLU A 155 0.00 -15.44 -12.61
C GLU A 155 -1.19 -15.26 -11.65
N ASN A 156 -0.95 -14.84 -10.40
CA ASN A 156 -1.99 -14.72 -9.37
C ASN A 156 -2.36 -13.27 -9.00
N GLY A 157 -1.90 -12.31 -9.81
CA GLY A 157 -2.28 -10.90 -9.68
C GLY A 157 -1.34 -10.09 -8.78
N ALA A 158 -0.03 -10.31 -8.87
CA ALA A 158 0.95 -9.40 -8.29
C ALA A 158 0.68 -7.95 -8.75
N THR A 159 0.80 -7.01 -7.82
CA THR A 159 0.63 -5.58 -8.12
C THR A 159 1.69 -5.11 -9.11
N GLU A 160 1.24 -4.49 -10.20
CA GLU A 160 2.10 -3.84 -11.18
C GLU A 160 2.37 -2.39 -10.74
N ILE A 161 3.63 -1.97 -10.79
CA ILE A 161 4.06 -0.62 -10.43
C ILE A 161 4.85 -0.06 -11.60
N ILE A 162 4.58 1.19 -11.99
CA ILE A 162 5.38 1.92 -12.97
C ILE A 162 6.44 2.74 -12.20
N PRO A 163 7.73 2.37 -12.23
CA PRO A 163 8.76 3.08 -11.49
C PRO A 163 8.86 4.55 -11.90
N GLY A 164 8.92 5.45 -10.91
CA GLY A 164 9.04 6.90 -11.13
C GLY A 164 7.74 7.61 -11.52
N SER A 165 6.63 6.89 -11.69
CA SER A 165 5.34 7.47 -12.08
C SER A 165 4.75 8.41 -11.02
N HIS A 166 5.23 8.36 -9.78
CA HIS A 166 4.85 9.33 -8.75
C HIS A 166 5.32 10.76 -9.06
N LEU A 167 6.31 10.93 -9.95
CA LEU A 167 6.85 12.23 -10.38
C LEU A 167 6.16 12.80 -11.63
N TRP A 168 5.24 12.04 -12.24
CA TRP A 168 4.55 12.42 -13.47
C TRP A 168 3.57 13.59 -13.29
N GLY A 169 3.41 14.38 -14.36
CA GLY A 169 2.34 15.36 -14.51
C GLY A 169 1.00 14.69 -14.85
N ALA A 170 -0.05 15.49 -15.03
CA ALA A 170 -1.38 14.97 -15.39
C ALA A 170 -1.45 14.43 -16.83
N GLU A 171 -0.59 14.95 -17.70
CA GLU A 171 -0.47 14.63 -19.12
C GLU A 171 0.24 13.30 -19.39
N ASP A 172 0.96 12.77 -18.40
CA ASP A 172 1.84 11.60 -18.57
C ASP A 172 1.15 10.28 -18.18
N GLN A 173 -0.12 10.31 -17.73
CA GLN A 173 -0.81 9.14 -17.21
C GLN A 173 -1.42 8.26 -18.33
N PRO A 174 -0.99 6.99 -18.49
CA PRO A 174 -1.41 6.11 -19.57
C PRO A 174 -2.78 5.50 -19.30
N GLY A 175 -3.85 6.14 -19.79
CA GLY A 175 -5.22 5.72 -19.45
C GLY A 175 -5.46 5.75 -17.93
N GLY A 176 -6.68 5.49 -17.50
CA GLY A 176 -6.91 5.42 -16.06
C GLY A 176 -8.35 5.34 -15.63
N LEU A 177 -8.50 5.24 -14.32
CA LEU A 177 -9.78 5.28 -13.66
C LEU A 177 -10.31 6.72 -13.64
N LEU A 178 -11.52 6.93 -14.15
CA LEU A 178 -12.27 8.15 -13.88
C LEU A 178 -12.75 8.16 -12.43
N SER A 179 -13.06 9.34 -11.89
CA SER A 179 -13.59 9.50 -10.51
C SER A 179 -14.90 8.74 -10.24
N ASN A 180 -15.56 8.23 -11.28
CA ASN A 180 -16.75 7.37 -11.19
C ASN A 180 -16.44 5.86 -11.24
N PHE A 181 -15.17 5.46 -11.11
CA PHE A 181 -14.69 4.07 -11.21
C PHE A 181 -14.87 3.42 -12.59
N GLU A 182 -15.15 4.20 -13.64
CA GLU A 182 -15.13 3.73 -15.04
C GLU A 182 -13.72 3.82 -15.63
N THR A 183 -13.42 2.92 -16.57
CA THR A 183 -12.09 2.87 -17.21
C THR A 183 -12.08 3.69 -18.48
N VAL A 184 -11.09 4.55 -18.64
CA VAL A 184 -10.71 5.10 -19.95
C VAL A 184 -9.47 4.37 -20.43
N SER A 185 -9.66 3.46 -21.39
CA SER A 185 -8.56 2.83 -22.10
C SER A 185 -8.01 3.82 -23.11
N GLN A 186 -6.72 4.10 -23.04
CA GLN A 186 -5.97 4.62 -24.18
C GLN A 186 -4.97 3.53 -24.56
N ASP A 187 -4.89 3.21 -25.85
CA ASP A 187 -3.90 2.27 -26.36
C ASP A 187 -2.51 2.87 -26.13
N VAL A 188 -1.80 2.34 -25.14
CA VAL A 188 -0.41 2.71 -24.87
C VAL A 188 0.46 1.66 -25.54
N THR A 189 1.10 2.05 -26.64
CA THR A 189 2.11 1.21 -27.28
C THR A 189 3.41 1.44 -26.53
N VAL A 190 3.92 0.40 -25.86
CA VAL A 190 5.26 0.39 -25.23
C VAL A 190 6.32 0.10 -26.27
#